data_AF-A0A661WKB4-F1
#
_entry.id   AF-A0A661WKB4-F1
#
_cell.length_a   1.000
_cell.length_b   1.000
_cell.length_c   1.000
_cell.angle_alpha   90.00
_cell.angle_beta   90.00
_cell.angle_gamma   90.00
#
_symmetry.space_group_name_H-M   'P 1'
#
loop_
_entity.id
_entity.type
_entity.pdbx_description
1 polymer ?
#
loop_
_entity_poly.entity_id
_entity_poly.type
_entity_poly.pdbx_seq_one_letter_code
_entity_poly.pdbx_strand_id
1 'polypeptide(L)' 'MKKIILLIGLALLLAGCGIQGNQRNLTLQSLGPAPELENEGWINTDEPLRLADLQGVVVLVDMWTYG' A
#
# COMPACT_ATOMS: atom_id res chain seq x y z
N MET A 1 4.67 -41.67 33.58
CA MET A 1 3.78 -40.49 33.75
C MET A 1 4.52 -39.15 33.55
N LYS A 2 5.67 -38.89 34.19
CA LYS A 2 6.47 -37.65 33.98
C LYS A 2 6.87 -37.35 32.52
N LYS A 3 7.23 -38.37 31.72
CA LYS A 3 7.60 -38.20 30.30
C LYS A 3 6.44 -37.71 29.42
N ILE A 4 5.21 -38.11 29.75
CA ILE A 4 4.01 -37.72 29.00
C ILE A 4 3.68 -36.25 29.27
N ILE A 5 3.80 -35.80 30.53
CA ILE A 5 3.61 -34.41 30.93
C ILE A 5 4.63 -33.49 30.23
N LEU A 6 5.89 -33.94 30.12
CA LEU A 6 6.95 -33.19 29.45
C LEU A 6 6.71 -33.03 27.94
N LEU A 7 6.17 -34.07 27.28
CA LEU A 7 5.86 -34.04 25.85
C LEU A 7 4.66 -33.14 25.53
N ILE A 8 3.64 -33.14 26.39
CA ILE A 8 2.47 -32.25 26.23
C ILE A 8 2.88 -30.78 26.43
N GLY A 9 3.70 -30.49 27.43
CA GLY A 9 4.21 -29.14 27.67
C GLY A 9 5.06 -28.61 26.51
N LEU A 10 5.91 -29.46 25.91
CA LEU A 10 6.73 -29.09 24.76
C LEU A 10 5.90 -28.86 23.48
N ALA A 11 4.86 -29.66 23.26
CA ALA A 11 3.95 -29.49 22.13
C ALA A 11 3.15 -28.17 22.22
N LEU A 12 2.73 -27.78 23.43
CA LEU A 12 2.04 -26.50 23.68
C LEU A 12 2.94 -25.29 23.47
N LEU A 13 4.24 -25.38 23.82
CA LEU A 13 5.23 -24.32 23.58
C LEU A 13 5.51 -24.10 22.08
N LEU A 14 5.46 -25.16 21.27
CA LEU A 14 5.74 -25.08 19.83
C LEU A 14 4.54 -24.57 19.01
N ALA A 15 3.30 -24.68 19.51
CA ALA A 15 2.09 -24.23 18.81
C ALA A 15 1.85 -22.70 18.91
N GLY A 16 2.58 -21.99 19.77
CA GLY A 16 2.38 -20.55 20.03
C GLY A 16 2.99 -19.59 19.00
N CYS A 17 3.83 -20.06 18.08
CA CYS A 17 4.52 -19.22 17.09
C CYS A 17 3.77 -19.19 15.75
N GLY A 18 2.52 -18.74 15.74
CA GLY A 18 1.80 -18.39 14.52
C GLY A 18 1.62 -16.89 14.44
N ILE A 19 2.51 -16.18 13.73
CA ILE A 19 2.24 -14.78 13.36
C ILE A 19 1.10 -14.80 12.35
N GLN A 20 -0.13 -14.54 12.79
CA GLN A 20 -1.26 -14.24 11.91
C GLN A 20 -1.03 -12.85 11.30
N GLY A 21 -0.16 -12.77 10.30
CA GLY A 21 -0.10 -11.62 9.42
C GLY A 21 -1.43 -11.53 8.69
N ASN A 22 -2.28 -10.60 9.10
CA ASN A 22 -3.52 -10.29 8.39
C ASN A 22 -3.15 -9.69 7.03
N GLN A 23 -2.93 -10.55 6.04
CA GLN A 23 -2.66 -10.16 4.66
C GLN A 23 -3.97 -9.63 4.08
N ARG A 24 -4.23 -8.33 4.27
CA ARG A 24 -5.28 -7.65 3.53
C ARG A 24 -4.86 -7.63 2.07
N ASN A 25 -5.42 -8.53 1.27
CA ASN A 25 -5.35 -8.43 -0.18
C ASN A 25 -6.14 -7.20 -0.60
N LEU A 26 -5.41 -6.10 -0.85
CA LEU A 26 -5.97 -4.89 -1.44
C LEU A 26 -5.98 -5.09 -2.96
N THR A 27 -7.16 -5.33 -3.53
CA THR A 27 -7.33 -5.33 -4.98
C THR A 27 -7.45 -3.88 -5.44
N LEU A 28 -6.52 -3.43 -6.27
CA LEU A 28 -6.60 -2.11 -6.90
C LEU A 28 -7.57 -2.18 -8.09
N GLN A 29 -8.57 -1.30 -8.09
CA GLN A 29 -9.52 -1.19 -9.19
C GLN A 29 -8.95 -0.28 -10.29
N SER A 30 -9.07 -0.70 -11.54
CA SER A 30 -8.88 0.17 -12.70
C SER A 30 -10.14 1.00 -12.91
N LEU A 31 -10.03 2.33 -12.81
CA LEU A 31 -11.14 3.27 -12.98
C LEU A 31 -11.14 3.96 -14.37
N GLY A 32 -10.34 3.45 -15.30
CA GLY A 32 -10.12 4.08 -16.60
C GLY A 32 -8.95 5.06 -16.60
N PRO A 33 -8.74 5.79 -17.70
CA PRO A 33 -7.67 6.77 -17.80
C PRO A 33 -7.91 7.95 -16.85
N ALA A 34 -6.83 8.50 -16.29
CA ALA A 34 -6.91 9.73 -15.51
C ALA A 34 -7.32 10.91 -16.42
N PRO A 35 -8.26 11.78 -16.00
CA PRO A 35 -8.56 13.03 -16.70
C PRO A 35 -7.35 13.96 -16.74
N GLU A 36 -7.21 14.75 -17.80
CA GLU A 36 -6.10 15.71 -17.95
C GLU A 36 -6.18 16.87 -16.94
N LEU A 37 -5.04 17.48 -16.62
CA LEU A 37 -4.93 18.64 -15.74
C LEU A 37 -5.19 19.94 -16.50
N GLU A 38 -6.12 20.75 -16.00
CA GLU A 38 -6.57 22.02 -16.63
C GLU A 38 -6.21 23.26 -15.78
N ASN A 39 -5.09 23.21 -15.06
CA ASN A 39 -4.65 24.27 -14.14
C ASN A 39 -4.12 25.51 -14.89
N GLU A 40 -4.45 26.71 -14.38
CA GLU A 40 -3.99 27.99 -14.95
C GLU A 40 -2.53 28.33 -14.60
N GLY A 41 -2.00 27.79 -13.49
CA GLY A 41 -0.68 28.12 -12.98
C GLY A 41 0.07 26.92 -12.42
N TRP A 42 1.39 26.94 -12.57
CA TRP A 42 2.30 25.88 -12.17
C TRP A 42 3.47 26.44 -11.37
N ILE A 43 3.96 25.65 -10.41
CA ILE A 43 5.13 25.96 -9.59
C ILE A 43 6.10 24.78 -9.61
N ASN A 44 7.39 25.03 -9.39
CA ASN A 44 8.47 24.03 -9.36
C ASN A 44 8.65 23.23 -10.66
N THR A 45 8.27 23.79 -11.80
CA THR A 45 8.46 23.22 -13.14
C THR A 45 8.76 24.34 -14.14
N ASP A 46 9.52 24.03 -15.18
CA ASP A 46 9.85 24.99 -16.24
C ASP A 46 8.69 25.16 -17.25
N GLU A 47 7.87 24.13 -17.42
CA GLU A 47 6.71 24.09 -18.33
C GLU A 47 5.46 23.51 -17.63
N PRO A 48 4.24 23.82 -18.11
CA PRO A 48 3.02 23.19 -17.61
C PRO A 48 3.09 21.67 -17.66
N LEU A 49 2.69 21.00 -16.57
CA LEU A 49 2.70 19.55 -16.48
C LEU A 49 1.45 18.95 -17.13
N ARG A 50 1.60 17.87 -17.88
CA ARG A 50 0.49 17.12 -18.49
C ARG A 50 0.59 15.65 -18.12
N LEU A 51 -0.53 15.00 -17.82
CA LEU A 51 -0.52 13.56 -17.51
C LEU A 51 -0.09 12.72 -18.71
N ALA A 52 -0.39 13.19 -19.93
CA ALA A 52 0.03 12.54 -21.16
C ALA A 52 1.56 12.34 -21.25
N ASP A 53 2.33 13.25 -20.66
CA ASP A 53 3.79 13.26 -20.70
C ASP A 53 4.43 12.46 -19.55
N LEU A 54 3.63 12.02 -18.56
CA LEU A 54 4.09 11.29 -17.37
C LEU A 54 3.87 9.77 -17.44
N GLN A 55 3.66 9.23 -18.63
CA GLN A 55 3.50 7.78 -18.80
C GLN A 55 4.79 7.04 -18.45
N GLY A 56 4.64 5.86 -17.83
CA GLY A 56 5.78 5.03 -17.40
C GLY A 56 6.24 5.28 -15.96
N VAL A 57 5.68 6.28 -15.27
CA VAL A 57 5.87 6.49 -13.83
C VAL A 57 4.55 6.41 -13.07
N VAL A 58 4.63 6.17 -11.75
CA VAL A 58 3.47 6.24 -10.86
C VAL A 58 3.26 7.70 -10.46
N VAL A 59 2.06 8.22 -10.69
CA VAL A 59 1.67 9.61 -10.38
C VAL A 59 0.69 9.63 -9.22
N LEU A 60 0.93 10.52 -8.24
CA LEU A 60 -0.01 10.83 -7.15
C LEU A 60 -0.57 12.23 -7.39
N VAL A 61 -1.89 12.35 -7.42
CA VAL A 61 -2.60 13.64 -7.44
C VAL A 61 -3.11 13.92 -6.03
N ASP A 62 -2.66 15.03 -5.44
CA ASP A 62 -3.05 15.45 -4.09
C ASP A 62 -3.75 16.80 -4.13
N MET A 63 -4.95 16.86 -3.56
CA MET A 63 -5.81 18.04 -3.57
C MET A 63 -5.71 18.74 -2.20
N TRP A 64 -5.09 19.93 -2.17
CA TRP A 64 -4.81 20.66 -0.93
C TRP A 64 -5.02 22.18 -1.08
N THR A 65 -5.04 22.89 0.04
CA THR A 65 -5.10 24.37 0.11
C THR A 65 -4.12 24.87 1.17
N TYR A 66 -3.69 26.13 1.08
CA TYR A 66 -2.60 26.69 1.90
C TYR A 66 -2.99 27.08 3.34
N GLY A 67 -4.28 27.03 3.71
CA GLY A 67 -4.77 27.36 5.05
C GLY A 67 -5.22 28.81 5.21
#